data_AF-A0A966G6N6-F1
#
_entry.id   AF-A0A966G6N6-F1
#
_cell.length_a   1.000
_cell.length_b   1.000
_cell.length_c   1.000
_cell.angle_alpha   90.00
_cell.angle_beta   90.00
_cell.angle_gamma   90.00
#
_symmetry.space_group_name_H-M   'P 1'
#
loop_
_entity.id
_entity.type
_entity.pdbx_description
1 polymer ?
#
loop_
_entity_poly.entity_id
_entity_poly.type
_entity_poly.pdbx_seq_one_letter_code
_entity_poly.pdbx_strand_id
1 'polypeptide(L)'
;MTIIASPEIEETDESAVRSRLNGKEDGNLDNTLRPQSFDEYIGQDKIKKNLDILIRAAKKRQEPIEHILLYGPAGLGKTTLANIIAKEMGVNIRTTSGPAIERV
;
A
#
# COMPACT_ATOMS: atom_id res chain seq x y z
N MET A 1 -10.84 -4.61 -1.45
CA MET A 1 -9.44 -4.83 -1.05
C MET A 1 -9.34 -4.32 0.37
N THR A 2 -9.42 -5.22 1.35
CA THR A 2 -9.22 -4.92 2.78
C THR A 2 -7.82 -5.35 3.15
N ILE A 3 -7.10 -4.51 3.91
CA ILE A 3 -5.66 -4.64 4.16
C ILE A 3 -5.45 -4.79 5.66
N ILE A 4 -4.84 -5.89 6.07
CA ILE A 4 -4.49 -6.19 7.45
C ILE A 4 -2.97 -6.12 7.56
N ALA A 5 -2.47 -5.31 8.48
CA ALA A 5 -1.04 -5.19 8.79
C ALA A 5 -0.65 -6.21 9.88
N SER A 6 0.50 -6.86 9.73
CA SER A 6 1.07 -7.79 10.72
C SER A 6 2.60 -7.67 10.72
N PRO A 7 3.29 -7.86 11.86
CA PRO A 7 4.73 -7.64 11.98
C PRO A 7 5.58 -8.82 11.46
N GLU A 8 6.85 -8.54 11.13
CA GLU A 8 7.77 -9.40 10.36
C GLU A 8 8.69 -10.32 11.16
N ILE A 9 9.09 -11.43 10.51
CA ILE A 9 10.32 -12.20 10.74
C ILE A 9 10.94 -12.53 9.36
N GLU A 10 12.24 -12.26 9.19
CA GLU A 10 13.07 -12.49 8.00
C GLU A 10 13.75 -13.88 8.01
N GLU A 11 13.84 -14.53 6.85
CA GLU A 11 14.91 -15.50 6.53
C GLU A 11 15.13 -15.55 5.00
N THR A 12 16.40 -15.53 4.58
CA THR A 12 16.88 -15.34 3.20
C THR A 12 17.41 -16.66 2.60
N ASP A 13 17.13 -16.95 1.32
CA ASP A 13 17.86 -18.00 0.55
C ASP A 13 18.14 -17.58 -0.91
N GLU A 14 19.38 -17.82 -1.36
CA GLU A 14 20.14 -17.15 -2.43
C GLU A 14 20.08 -17.82 -3.82
N SER A 15 19.37 -18.93 -4.03
CA SER A 15 19.54 -19.76 -5.23
C SER A 15 18.67 -19.41 -6.46
N ALA A 16 17.73 -18.48 -6.36
CA ALA A 16 16.70 -18.24 -7.39
C ALA A 16 16.98 -17.05 -8.35
N VAL A 17 18.25 -16.79 -8.68
CA VAL A 17 18.70 -15.54 -9.34
C VAL A 17 18.62 -15.55 -10.88
N ARG A 18 18.48 -16.70 -11.56
CA ARG A 18 18.68 -16.75 -13.04
C ARG A 18 17.44 -16.69 -13.95
N SER A 19 16.21 -16.87 -13.46
CA SER A 19 15.01 -16.96 -14.33
C SER A 19 14.12 -15.70 -14.37
N ARG A 20 14.45 -14.63 -13.64
CA ARG A 20 13.54 -13.48 -13.39
C ARG A 20 13.82 -12.22 -14.21
N LEU A 21 14.48 -12.32 -15.37
CA LEU A 21 14.91 -11.12 -16.10
C LEU A 21 13.93 -10.58 -17.15
N ASN A 22 12.94 -11.35 -17.63
CA ASN A 22 12.07 -10.89 -18.73
C ASN A 22 10.63 -10.49 -18.34
N GLY A 23 10.29 -10.44 -17.04
CA GLY A 23 8.94 -10.05 -16.57
C GLY A 23 8.92 -8.99 -15.47
N LYS A 24 10.09 -8.41 -15.14
CA LYS A 24 10.25 -7.45 -14.04
C LYS A 24 10.23 -5.98 -14.47
N GLU A 25 10.42 -5.69 -15.75
CA GLU A 25 10.65 -4.31 -16.21
C GLU A 25 9.33 -3.51 -16.29
N ASP A 26 8.26 -4.09 -16.84
CA ASP A 26 6.96 -3.40 -16.96
C ASP A 26 6.28 -3.13 -15.61
N GLY A 27 6.38 -4.08 -14.66
CA GLY A 27 5.84 -3.90 -13.30
C GLY A 27 6.61 -2.86 -12.47
N ASN A 28 7.89 -2.64 -12.77
CA ASN A 28 8.71 -1.62 -12.10
C ASN A 28 8.40 -0.22 -12.62
N LEU A 29 8.17 -0.07 -13.92
CA LEU A 29 7.79 1.20 -14.55
C LEU A 29 6.44 1.70 -14.01
N ASP A 30 5.42 0.83 -13.95
CA ASP A 30 4.10 1.19 -13.41
C ASP A 30 4.13 1.53 -11.92
N ASN A 31 5.05 0.93 -11.15
CA ASN A 31 5.30 1.32 -9.75
C ASN A 31 6.01 2.67 -9.63
N THR A 32 6.89 3.02 -10.57
CA THR A 32 7.64 4.29 -10.57
C THR A 32 6.74 5.47 -10.93
N LEU A 33 5.74 5.26 -11.79
CA LEU A 33 4.77 6.30 -12.18
C LEU A 33 3.71 6.59 -11.10
N ARG A 34 3.54 5.69 -10.14
CA ARG A 34 2.58 5.88 -9.05
C ARG A 34 3.16 6.81 -7.99
N PRO A 35 2.39 7.83 -7.56
CA PRO A 35 2.76 8.70 -6.46
C PRO A 35 3.21 7.93 -5.23
N GLN A 36 4.33 8.36 -4.68
CA GLN A 36 5.02 7.73 -3.54
C GLN A 36 4.77 8.46 -2.22
N SER A 37 4.13 9.63 -2.26
CA SER A 37 3.83 10.47 -1.10
C SER A 37 2.48 11.19 -1.28
N PHE A 38 1.92 11.74 -0.20
CA PHE A 38 0.70 12.56 -0.30
C PHE A 38 0.90 13.83 -1.12
N ASP A 39 2.12 14.36 -1.16
CA ASP A 39 2.46 15.57 -1.93
C ASP A 39 2.49 15.29 -3.44
N GLU A 40 2.93 14.10 -3.84
CA GLU A 40 2.87 13.63 -5.23
C GLU A 40 1.46 13.22 -5.67
N TYR A 41 0.55 12.97 -4.73
CA TYR A 41 -0.83 12.56 -5.03
C TYR A 41 -1.71 13.78 -5.34
N ILE A 42 -2.00 13.98 -6.63
CA ILE A 42 -2.71 15.15 -7.13
C ILE A 42 -4.22 15.06 -6.80
N GLY A 43 -4.75 16.15 -6.23
CA GLY A 43 -6.16 16.28 -5.87
C GLY A 43 -6.55 15.53 -4.59
N GLN A 44 -7.87 15.35 -4.38
CA GLN A 44 -8.45 14.68 -3.21
C GLN A 44 -8.04 15.29 -1.86
N ASP A 45 -7.87 16.61 -1.78
CA ASP A 45 -7.29 17.30 -0.61
C ASP A 45 -8.03 17.01 0.70
N LYS A 46 -9.35 16.87 0.64
CA LYS A 46 -10.16 16.49 1.81
C LYS A 46 -9.80 15.10 2.34
N ILE A 47 -9.58 14.13 1.45
CA ILE A 47 -9.20 12.76 1.81
C ILE A 47 -7.76 12.74 2.34
N LYS A 48 -6.83 13.42 1.65
CA LYS A 48 -5.43 13.54 2.08
C LYS A 48 -5.33 14.10 3.49
N LYS A 49 -6.05 15.20 3.77
CA LYS A 49 -6.07 15.83 5.10
C LYS A 49 -6.61 14.89 6.18
N ASN A 50 -7.70 14.17 5.90
CA ASN A 50 -8.27 13.23 6.86
C ASN A 50 -7.31 12.07 7.14
N LEU A 51 -6.68 11.51 6.11
CA LEU A 51 -5.69 10.43 6.25
C LEU A 51 -4.45 10.89 7.03
N ASP A 52 -3.93 12.09 6.74
CA ASP A 52 -2.80 12.68 7.47
C ASP A 52 -3.09 12.81 8.97
N ILE A 53 -4.30 13.25 9.34
CA ILE A 53 -4.73 13.32 10.74
C ILE A 53 -4.75 11.92 11.38
N LEU A 54 -5.33 10.92 10.71
CA LEU A 54 -5.41 9.53 11.21
C LEU A 54 -4.02 8.92 11.40
N ILE A 55 -3.16 9.05 10.40
CA ILE A 55 -1.78 8.54 10.41
C ILE A 55 -0.98 9.19 11.54
N ARG A 56 -1.02 10.51 11.67
CA ARG A 56 -0.31 11.22 12.75
C ARG A 56 -0.80 10.82 14.13
N ALA A 57 -2.12 10.65 14.28
CA ALA A 57 -2.71 10.21 15.55
C ALA A 57 -2.24 8.80 15.93
N ALA A 58 -2.27 7.85 14.98
CA ALA A 58 -1.79 6.48 15.18
C ALA A 58 -0.29 6.45 15.50
N LYS A 59 0.54 7.17 14.73
CA LYS A 59 1.99 7.32 14.97
C LYS A 59 2.28 7.88 16.37
N LYS A 60 1.55 8.92 16.79
CA LYS A 60 1.72 9.53 18.12
C LYS A 60 1.39 8.57 19.27
N ARG A 61 0.42 7.67 19.05
CA ARG A 61 0.04 6.64 20.03
C ARG A 61 0.91 5.37 19.95
N GLN A 62 1.77 5.25 18.94
CA GLN A 62 2.52 4.02 18.63
C GLN A 62 1.60 2.81 18.44
N GLU A 63 0.44 3.04 17.84
CA GLU A 63 -0.57 2.02 17.59
C GLU A 63 -0.75 1.78 16.09
N PRO A 64 -1.28 0.61 15.68
CA PRO A 64 -1.74 0.41 14.32
C PRO A 64 -2.75 1.48 13.89
N ILE A 65 -2.71 1.86 12.61
CA ILE A 65 -3.76 2.70 12.05
C ILE A 65 -5.10 1.94 12.04
N GLU A 66 -6.18 2.67 12.28
CA GLU A 66 -7.54 2.12 12.20
C GLU A 66 -7.83 1.55 10.80
N HIS A 67 -8.80 0.64 10.71
CA HIS A 67 -9.20 0.05 9.44
C HIS A 67 -9.84 1.09 8.51
N ILE A 68 -9.28 1.23 7.30
CA ILE A 68 -9.74 2.20 6.30
C ILE A 68 -10.41 1.47 5.13
N LEU A 69 -11.63 1.88 4.79
CA LEU A 69 -12.32 1.46 3.57
C LEU A 69 -12.29 2.59 2.53
N LEU A 70 -11.50 2.40 1.47
CA LEU A 70 -11.50 3.31 0.32
C LEU A 70 -12.54 2.83 -0.71
N TYR A 71 -13.58 3.63 -0.93
CA TYR A 71 -14.62 3.35 -1.92
C TYR A 71 -14.66 4.43 -3.02
N GLY A 72 -15.18 4.05 -4.20
CA GLY A 72 -15.38 4.96 -5.32
C GLY A 72 -15.13 4.31 -6.69
N PRO A 73 -15.40 5.03 -7.80
CA PRO A 73 -15.16 4.57 -9.17
C PRO A 73 -13.75 4.02 -9.43
N ALA A 74 -13.61 3.15 -10.42
CA ALA A 74 -12.30 2.65 -10.86
C ALA A 74 -11.39 3.80 -11.33
N GLY A 75 -10.07 3.65 -11.20
CA GLY A 75 -9.10 4.65 -11.66
C GLY A 75 -8.80 5.80 -10.70
N LEU A 76 -9.52 5.95 -9.59
CA LEU A 76 -9.28 7.03 -8.61
C LEU A 76 -8.08 6.79 -7.67
N GLY A 77 -7.16 5.89 -8.01
CA GLY A 77 -5.94 5.69 -7.22
C GLY A 77 -6.15 5.12 -5.82
N LYS A 78 -7.21 4.32 -5.57
CA LYS A 78 -7.43 3.65 -4.27
C LYS A 78 -6.26 2.78 -3.85
N THR A 79 -5.74 1.96 -4.77
CA THR A 79 -4.56 1.12 -4.52
C THR A 79 -3.31 1.97 -4.30
N THR A 80 -3.18 3.09 -5.02
CA THR A 80 -2.10 4.06 -4.81
C THR A 80 -2.15 4.68 -3.41
N LEU A 81 -3.32 5.14 -2.97
CA LEU A 81 -3.51 5.68 -1.61
C LEU A 81 -3.17 4.65 -0.53
N ALA A 82 -3.55 3.38 -0.72
CA ALA A 82 -3.19 2.31 0.20
C ALA A 82 -1.66 2.13 0.33
N ASN A 83 -0.94 2.20 -0.79
CA ASN A 83 0.54 2.14 -0.78
C ASN A 83 1.15 3.36 -0.08
N ILE A 84 0.64 4.56 -0.34
CA ILE A 84 1.10 5.79 0.34
C ILE A 84 0.87 5.66 1.85
N ILE A 85 -0.29 5.19 2.30
CA ILE A 85 -0.59 4.98 3.73
C ILE A 85 0.42 3.99 4.35
N ALA A 86 0.68 2.86 3.69
CA ALA A 86 1.64 1.87 4.19
C ALA A 86 3.06 2.44 4.32
N LYS A 87 3.49 3.19 3.29
CA LYS A 87 4.80 3.86 3.30
C LYS A 87 4.89 4.93 4.38
N GLU A 88 3.84 5.72 4.56
CA GLU A 88 3.77 6.69 5.65
C GLU A 88 3.85 5.99 7.02
N MET A 89 3.15 4.88 7.19
CA MET A 89 3.21 4.09 8.42
C MET A 89 4.53 3.32 8.60
N GLY A 90 5.40 3.27 7.58
CA GLY A 90 6.66 2.54 7.62
C GLY A 90 6.48 1.02 7.71
N VAL A 91 5.41 0.47 7.12
CA VAL A 91 5.06 -0.95 7.19
C VAL A 91 4.89 -1.57 5.81
N ASN A 92 5.03 -2.88 5.72
CA ASN A 92 4.75 -3.62 4.50
C ASN A 92 3.25 -3.79 4.24
N ILE A 93 2.89 -3.84 2.95
CA ILE A 93 1.50 -3.95 2.48
C ILE A 93 1.26 -5.30 1.81
N ARG A 94 0.21 -6.01 2.24
CA ARG A 94 -0.27 -7.22 1.56
C ARG A 94 -1.49 -6.90 0.72
N THR A 95 -1.39 -7.19 -0.58
CA THR A 95 -2.47 -6.95 -1.54
C THR A 95 -3.21 -8.25 -1.84
N THR A 96 -4.54 -8.20 -1.79
CA THR A 96 -5.40 -9.33 -2.16
C THR A 96 -6.71 -8.82 -2.78
N SER A 97 -7.36 -9.66 -3.56
CA SER A 97 -8.67 -9.37 -4.17
C SER A 97 -9.79 -9.98 -3.33
N GLY A 98 -11.00 -9.40 -3.41
CA GLY A 98 -12.17 -9.94 -2.69
C GLY A 98 -12.41 -11.44 -2.98
N PRO A 99 -12.46 -11.85 -4.25
CA PRO A 99 -12.62 -13.27 -4.61
C PRO A 99 -11.48 -14.19 -4.13
N ALA A 100 -10.28 -13.65 -3.92
CA ALA A 100 -9.16 -14.43 -3.39
C ALA A 100 -9.29 -14.71 -1.88
N ILE A 101 -10.04 -13.87 -1.14
CA ILE A 101 -10.35 -14.11 0.27
C ILE A 101 -11.54 -15.05 0.44
N GLU A 102 -12.53 -14.99 -0.47
CA GLU A 102 -13.76 -15.79 -0.39
C GLU A 102 -13.55 -17.30 -0.64
N ARG A 103 -12.39 -17.69 -1.20
CA ARG A 103 -12.03 -19.08 -1.52
C ARG A 103 -11.16 -19.77 -0.46
N VAL A 104 -11.08 -19.21 0.76
CA VAL A 104 -10.30 -19.76 1.89
C VAL A 104 -11.22 -20.47 2.88
#